data_AF-A0AA42BFT9-F1
#
_entry.id   AF-A0AA42BFT9-F1
#
_cell.length_a   1.000
_cell.length_b   1.000
_cell.length_c   1.000
_cell.angle_alpha   90.00
_cell.angle_beta   90.00
_cell.angle_gamma   90.00
#
_symmetry.space_group_name_H-M   'P 1'
#
loop_
_entity.id
_entity.type
_entity.pdbx_description
1 polymer ?
#
loop_
_entity_poly.entity_id
_entity_poly.type
_entity_poly.pdbx_seq_one_letter_code
_entity_poly.pdbx_strand_id
1 'polypeptide(L)'
;MSETLDMQRGLLLGLSPGRRTYWMAQAVALLSLVVLVSAVPFAKVQLAKLPSFVPLYESALILNDLITAALLFGQFAITRSRAMLALASGYLFTAATAVGHLLSFPGLFASGGLLEAGPQSTAWIYMFWHAGFPLFVIAYAVLKGREEREPDRFPIHTLTRKTALGTVAAVLGAAAACVALATVGAHLLPAIMAANRYTPTMGIVAGGTWCFCVVALVVLWRSRPHLTLDIWLMVVLCVWICDVALSAVFNGGRYDLGFYAGRVFGLLGASFVLLLLLIENTVLRSRLAAARAELGRLAASNAGDRER
;
A
#
# COMPACT_ATOMS: atom_id res chain seq x y z
N MET A 1 -37.33 -7.79 10.29
CA MET A 1 -36.21 -7.78 11.26
C MET A 1 -34.98 -8.56 10.77
N SER A 2 -34.85 -8.86 9.46
CA SER A 2 -33.60 -9.37 8.85
C SER A 2 -32.91 -8.34 7.94
N GLU A 3 -33.60 -7.28 7.52
CA GLU A 3 -33.02 -6.21 6.68
C GLU A 3 -32.08 -5.26 7.43
N THR A 4 -32.16 -5.18 8.76
CA THR A 4 -31.31 -4.28 9.56
C THR A 4 -29.90 -4.81 9.78
N LEU A 5 -29.64 -6.10 9.50
CA LEU A 5 -28.32 -6.73 9.65
C LEU A 5 -27.42 -6.57 8.41
N ASP A 6 -27.97 -6.23 7.25
CA ASP A 6 -27.19 -6.02 6.02
C ASP A 6 -26.59 -4.61 5.91
N MET A 7 -27.08 -3.66 6.72
CA MET A 7 -26.64 -2.26 6.69
C MET A 7 -25.30 -2.00 7.41
N GLN A 8 -24.65 -3.07 7.91
CA GLN A 8 -23.48 -2.97 8.80
C GLN A 8 -22.17 -3.50 8.20
N ARG A 9 -22.08 -3.71 6.88
CA ARG A 9 -20.82 -4.01 6.18
C ARG A 9 -20.28 -2.75 5.50
N GLY A 10 -19.01 -2.40 5.72
CA GLY A 10 -18.34 -1.29 5.03
C GLY A 10 -18.56 -1.37 3.51
N LEU A 11 -19.30 -0.39 2.97
CA LEU A 11 -20.34 -0.66 1.99
C LEU A 11 -19.88 -0.66 0.52
N LEU A 12 -18.59 -0.46 0.22
CA LEU A 12 -18.02 -0.66 -1.12
C LEU A 12 -16.80 -1.60 -1.12
N LEU A 13 -15.95 -1.53 -0.08
CA LEU A 13 -14.80 -2.43 0.04
C LEU A 13 -15.20 -3.90 0.12
N GLY A 14 -16.34 -4.19 0.76
CA GLY A 14 -16.88 -5.54 0.95
C GLY A 14 -17.88 -5.99 -0.12
N LEU A 15 -18.15 -5.18 -1.14
CA LEU A 15 -19.06 -5.57 -2.23
C LEU A 15 -18.34 -6.32 -3.34
N SER A 16 -19.08 -7.23 -3.96
CA SER A 16 -18.66 -7.88 -5.21
C SER A 16 -18.40 -6.81 -6.28
N PRO A 17 -17.23 -6.82 -6.93
CA PRO A 17 -16.86 -5.83 -7.92
C PRO A 17 -17.78 -5.90 -9.14
N GLY A 18 -18.37 -4.75 -9.49
CA GLY A 18 -19.16 -4.63 -10.72
C GLY A 18 -18.29 -4.73 -11.98
N ARG A 19 -18.92 -4.96 -13.13
CA ARG A 19 -18.24 -5.06 -14.45
C ARG A 19 -17.34 -3.85 -14.74
N ARG A 20 -17.78 -2.65 -14.36
CA ARG A 20 -17.00 -1.40 -14.52
C ARG A 20 -15.69 -1.42 -13.74
N THR A 21 -15.68 -1.96 -12.52
CA THR A 21 -14.47 -2.05 -11.67
C THR A 21 -13.42 -2.93 -12.34
N TYR A 22 -13.82 -4.09 -12.88
CA TYR A 22 -12.90 -4.96 -13.62
C TYR A 22 -12.34 -4.29 -14.88
N TRP A 23 -13.18 -3.63 -15.67
CA TRP A 23 -12.73 -2.91 -16.86
C TRP A 23 -11.72 -1.80 -16.53
N MET A 24 -12.00 -0.99 -15.50
CA MET A 24 -11.07 0.05 -15.06
C MET A 24 -9.75 -0.54 -14.57
N ALA A 25 -9.81 -1.59 -13.75
CA ALA A 25 -8.63 -2.27 -13.25
C ALA A 25 -7.77 -2.86 -14.38
N GLN A 26 -8.40 -3.53 -15.35
CA GLN A 26 -7.72 -4.04 -16.54
C GLN A 26 -7.11 -2.93 -17.39
N ALA A 27 -7.82 -1.82 -17.59
CA ALA A 27 -7.29 -0.68 -18.35
C ALA A 27 -6.05 -0.08 -17.68
N VAL A 28 -6.08 0.11 -16.35
CA VAL A 28 -4.93 0.63 -15.60
C VAL A 28 -3.76 -0.36 -15.63
N ALA A 29 -4.02 -1.66 -15.45
CA ALA A 29 -2.99 -2.69 -15.52
C ALA A 29 -2.35 -2.76 -16.92
N LEU A 30 -3.15 -2.78 -17.98
CA LEU A 30 -2.67 -2.80 -19.36
C LEU A 30 -1.86 -1.55 -19.70
N LEU A 31 -2.35 -0.37 -19.32
CA LEU A 31 -1.62 0.89 -19.51
C LEU A 31 -0.27 0.85 -18.79
N SER A 32 -0.24 0.34 -17.55
CA SER A 32 1.00 0.21 -16.78
C SER A 32 2.00 -0.72 -17.46
N LEU A 33 1.54 -1.84 -18.01
CA LEU A 33 2.37 -2.77 -18.77
C LEU A 33 2.88 -2.17 -20.09
N VAL A 34 2.05 -1.41 -20.82
CA VAL A 34 2.46 -0.71 -22.04
C VAL A 34 3.55 0.31 -21.74
N VAL A 35 3.38 1.09 -20.68
CA VAL A 35 4.38 2.08 -20.23
C VAL A 35 5.66 1.39 -19.80
N LEU A 36 5.58 0.30 -19.03
CA LEU A 36 6.74 -0.52 -18.64
C LEU A 36 7.52 -0.99 -19.88
N VAL A 37 6.86 -1.71 -20.80
CA VAL A 37 7.51 -2.28 -22.00
C VAL A 37 8.13 -1.18 -22.87
N SER A 38 7.47 -0.02 -22.98
CA SER A 38 7.99 1.11 -23.75
C SER A 38 9.19 1.78 -23.07
N ALA A 39 9.25 1.81 -21.74
CA ALA A 39 10.31 2.45 -20.98
C ALA A 39 11.57 1.58 -20.78
N VAL A 40 11.43 0.25 -20.75
CA VAL A 40 12.53 -0.70 -20.50
C VAL A 40 13.76 -0.47 -21.39
N PRO A 41 13.65 -0.27 -22.72
CA PRO A 41 14.81 -0.02 -23.58
C PRO A 41 15.64 1.21 -23.18
N PHE A 42 15.00 2.18 -22.51
CA PHE A 42 15.58 3.44 -22.11
C PHE A 42 15.84 3.52 -20.59
N ALA A 43 15.57 2.44 -19.84
CA ALA A 43 15.58 2.47 -18.37
C ALA A 43 16.94 2.88 -17.76
N LYS A 44 18.04 2.61 -18.48
CA LYS A 44 19.42 2.94 -18.06
C LYS A 44 19.91 4.31 -18.54
N VAL A 45 19.08 5.04 -19.29
CA VAL A 45 19.43 6.39 -19.75
C VAL A 45 19.51 7.30 -18.53
N GLN A 46 20.71 7.80 -18.21
CA GLN A 46 20.90 8.76 -17.14
C GLN A 46 20.18 10.06 -17.47
N LEU A 47 19.37 10.54 -16.54
CA LEU A 47 18.70 11.83 -16.64
C LEU A 47 19.36 12.85 -15.72
N ALA A 48 18.94 14.11 -15.84
CA ALA A 48 19.39 15.16 -14.94
C ALA A 48 19.03 14.79 -13.49
N LYS A 49 19.93 15.09 -12.56
CA LYS A 49 19.62 15.00 -11.13
C LYS A 49 18.64 16.11 -10.79
N LEU A 50 17.47 15.73 -10.30
CA LEU A 50 16.45 16.65 -9.81
C LEU A 50 16.46 16.58 -8.27
N PRO A 51 17.13 17.52 -7.56
CA PRO A 51 17.27 17.44 -6.10
C PRO A 51 15.92 17.42 -5.38
N SER A 52 14.90 18.07 -5.94
CA SER A 52 13.55 18.16 -5.39
C SER A 52 12.70 16.92 -5.64
N PHE A 53 13.09 16.03 -6.57
CA PHE A 53 12.25 14.89 -6.95
C PHE A 53 12.05 13.92 -5.79
N VAL A 54 13.13 13.47 -5.16
CA VAL A 54 13.09 12.50 -4.05
C VAL A 54 12.27 13.02 -2.87
N PRO A 55 12.53 14.23 -2.30
CA PRO A 55 11.74 14.71 -1.17
C PRO A 55 10.27 14.92 -1.53
N LEU A 56 9.95 15.37 -2.75
CA LEU A 56 8.56 15.54 -3.19
C LEU A 56 7.84 14.19 -3.30
N TYR A 57 8.46 13.23 -3.97
CA TYR A 57 7.94 11.88 -4.14
C TYR A 57 7.73 11.17 -2.80
N GLU A 58 8.76 11.12 -1.96
CA GLU A 58 8.71 10.44 -0.66
C GLU A 58 7.68 11.09 0.26
N SER A 59 7.63 12.43 0.33
CA SER A 59 6.66 13.12 1.18
C SER A 59 5.21 12.81 0.75
N ALA A 60 4.95 12.83 -0.56
CA ALA A 60 3.63 12.49 -1.09
C ALA A 60 3.26 11.04 -0.79
N LEU A 61 4.21 10.11 -0.96
CA LEU A 61 4.01 8.69 -0.69
C LEU A 61 3.78 8.40 0.79
N ILE A 62 4.62 8.95 1.67
CA ILE A 62 4.49 8.81 3.13
C ILE A 62 3.12 9.31 3.60
N LEU A 63 2.71 10.50 3.16
CA LEU A 63 1.39 11.05 3.51
C LEU A 63 0.27 10.17 2.98
N ASN A 64 0.37 9.72 1.74
CA ASN A 64 -0.62 8.84 1.13
C ASN A 64 -0.82 7.56 1.94
N ASP A 65 0.28 6.91 2.30
CA ASP A 65 0.25 5.61 2.96
C ASP A 65 -0.12 5.73 4.44
N LEU A 66 0.25 6.82 5.12
CA LEU A 66 -0.25 7.12 6.47
C LEU A 66 -1.76 7.37 6.48
N ILE A 67 -2.29 8.14 5.53
CA ILE A 67 -3.74 8.37 5.44
C ILE A 67 -4.46 7.05 5.12
N THR A 68 -3.93 6.27 4.17
CA THR A 68 -4.48 4.96 3.82
C THR A 68 -4.49 4.01 5.02
N ALA A 69 -3.37 3.92 5.75
CA ALA A 69 -3.27 3.14 6.97
C ALA A 69 -4.30 3.60 8.02
N ALA A 70 -4.42 4.91 8.26
CA ALA A 70 -5.39 5.45 9.21
C ALA A 70 -6.84 5.11 8.85
N LEU A 71 -7.21 5.23 7.57
CA LEU A 71 -8.54 4.87 7.08
C LEU A 71 -8.80 3.36 7.24
N LEU A 72 -7.83 2.51 6.92
CA LEU A 72 -7.94 1.05 7.09
C LEU A 72 -7.95 0.62 8.57
N PHE A 73 -7.19 1.27 9.46
CA PHE A 73 -7.31 1.07 10.90
C PHE A 73 -8.68 1.51 11.43
N GLY A 74 -9.26 2.57 10.85
CA GLY A 74 -10.65 2.96 11.10
C GLY A 74 -11.64 1.88 10.69
N GLN A 75 -11.47 1.29 9.49
CA GLN A 75 -12.26 0.14 9.04
C GLN A 75 -12.08 -1.08 9.95
N PHE A 76 -10.87 -1.34 10.42
CA PHE A 76 -10.59 -2.39 11.41
C PHE A 76 -11.30 -2.11 12.75
N ALA A 77 -11.35 -0.86 13.22
CA ALA A 77 -12.01 -0.54 14.48
C ALA A 77 -13.52 -0.88 14.46
N ILE A 78 -14.13 -0.78 13.28
CA ILE A 78 -15.55 -1.10 13.01
C ILE A 78 -15.74 -2.60 12.77
N THR A 79 -14.98 -3.18 11.82
CA THR A 79 -15.19 -4.56 11.34
C THR A 79 -14.51 -5.62 12.19
N ARG A 80 -13.44 -5.25 12.91
CA ARG A 80 -12.50 -6.15 13.59
C ARG A 80 -11.96 -7.27 12.69
N SER A 81 -11.83 -7.02 11.39
CA SER A 81 -11.21 -7.98 10.45
C SER A 81 -9.70 -8.00 10.61
N ARG A 82 -9.13 -9.18 10.84
CA ARG A 82 -7.66 -9.40 10.88
C ARG A 82 -7.06 -9.15 9.51
N ALA A 83 -7.79 -9.44 8.44
CA ALA A 83 -7.37 -9.10 7.08
C ALA A 83 -7.18 -7.58 6.95
N MET A 84 -8.16 -6.78 7.38
CA MET A 84 -8.04 -5.32 7.39
C MET A 84 -6.87 -4.83 8.25
N LEU A 85 -6.65 -5.44 9.42
CA LEU A 85 -5.52 -5.13 10.28
C LEU A 85 -4.17 -5.40 9.59
N ALA A 86 -4.04 -6.53 8.88
CA ALA A 86 -2.84 -6.87 8.14
C ALA A 86 -2.59 -5.88 6.99
N LEU A 87 -3.63 -5.50 6.26
CA LEU A 87 -3.49 -4.53 5.17
C LEU A 87 -3.13 -3.12 5.68
N ALA A 88 -3.79 -2.65 6.75
CA ALA A 88 -3.46 -1.39 7.41
C ALA A 88 -2.00 -1.37 7.90
N SER A 89 -1.55 -2.51 8.43
CA SER A 89 -0.16 -2.72 8.85
C SER A 89 0.82 -2.65 7.68
N GLY A 90 0.45 -3.16 6.50
CA GLY A 90 1.26 -3.05 5.29
C GLY A 90 1.48 -1.60 4.85
N TYR A 91 0.43 -0.78 4.85
CA TYR A 91 0.56 0.65 4.55
C TYR A 91 1.35 1.42 5.60
N LEU A 92 1.17 1.10 6.89
CA LEU A 92 1.97 1.69 7.97
C LEU A 92 3.46 1.30 7.86
N PHE A 93 3.74 0.04 7.57
CA PHE A 93 5.10 -0.46 7.32
C PHE A 93 5.75 0.32 6.19
N THR A 94 5.07 0.41 5.04
CA THR A 94 5.50 1.17 3.88
C THR A 94 5.84 2.61 4.25
N ALA A 95 4.93 3.33 4.92
CA ALA A 95 5.16 4.71 5.30
C ALA A 95 6.38 4.85 6.22
N ALA A 96 6.53 3.98 7.21
CA ALA A 96 7.67 4.00 8.13
C ALA A 96 9.00 3.67 7.43
N THR A 97 9.03 2.69 6.52
CA THR A 97 10.22 2.39 5.74
C THR A 97 10.55 3.48 4.73
N ALA A 98 9.56 4.14 4.14
CA ALA A 98 9.73 5.29 3.26
C ALA A 98 10.34 6.49 4.00
N VAL A 99 9.94 6.75 5.25
CA VAL A 99 10.64 7.73 6.12
C VAL A 99 12.10 7.35 6.28
N GLY A 100 12.42 6.09 6.57
CA GLY A 100 13.81 5.61 6.64
C GLY A 100 14.57 5.80 5.33
N HIS A 101 13.94 5.48 4.19
CA HIS A 101 14.50 5.65 2.86
C HIS A 101 14.82 7.13 2.59
N LEU A 102 13.86 8.02 2.84
CA LEU A 102 13.98 9.47 2.71
C LEU A 102 15.14 10.02 3.57
N LEU A 103 15.20 9.65 4.84
CA LEU A 103 16.25 10.10 5.75
C LEU A 103 17.64 9.57 5.36
N SER A 104 17.71 8.33 4.87
CA SER A 104 18.96 7.70 4.44
C SER A 104 19.44 8.14 3.04
N PHE A 105 18.65 8.93 2.30
CA PHE A 105 18.97 9.24 0.92
C PHE A 105 20.19 10.18 0.82
N PRO A 106 21.24 9.80 0.06
CA PRO A 106 22.49 10.56 0.04
C PRO A 106 22.33 11.92 -0.65
N GLY A 107 22.87 12.95 -0.02
CA GLY A 107 22.85 14.33 -0.51
C GLY A 107 21.53 15.06 -0.29
N LEU A 108 20.53 14.45 0.37
CA LEU A 108 19.26 15.11 0.64
C LEU A 108 19.32 15.97 1.91
N PHE A 109 19.69 15.36 3.04
CA PHE A 109 19.85 16.05 4.33
C PHE A 109 21.32 16.13 4.78
N ALA A 110 22.12 15.15 4.39
CA ALA A 110 23.57 15.08 4.62
C ALA A 110 24.23 14.37 3.43
N SER A 111 25.54 14.55 3.24
CA SER A 111 26.27 13.97 2.10
C SER A 111 26.10 12.45 1.95
N GLY A 112 26.12 11.71 3.06
CA GLY A 112 25.86 10.25 3.10
C GLY A 112 24.40 9.86 3.36
N GLY A 113 23.53 10.83 3.68
CA GLY A 113 22.23 10.58 4.33
C GLY A 113 22.34 10.65 5.86
N LEU A 114 21.19 10.70 6.54
CA LEU A 114 21.11 10.60 8.00
C LEU A 114 21.19 9.13 8.45
N LEU A 115 21.11 8.90 9.77
CA LEU A 115 21.06 7.55 10.38
C LEU A 115 22.33 6.71 10.15
N GLU A 116 23.48 7.37 10.03
CA GLU A 116 24.75 6.71 9.68
C GLU A 116 24.67 5.91 8.37
N ALA A 117 23.82 6.38 7.44
CA ALA A 117 23.62 5.71 6.17
C ALA A 117 24.91 5.62 5.35
N GLY A 118 25.18 4.42 4.86
CA GLY A 118 26.24 4.14 3.91
C GLY A 118 25.76 4.16 2.46
N PRO A 119 26.66 3.93 1.49
CA PRO A 119 26.36 4.02 0.05
C PRO A 119 25.18 3.18 -0.43
N GLN A 120 24.93 2.05 0.26
CA GLN A 120 23.91 1.06 -0.08
C GLN A 120 22.69 1.05 0.85
N SER A 121 22.71 1.80 1.95
CA SER A 121 21.65 1.75 2.97
C SER A 121 20.28 2.07 2.38
N THR A 122 20.19 3.16 1.60
CA THR A 122 18.95 3.55 0.91
C THR A 122 18.42 2.46 -0.02
N ALA A 123 19.33 1.79 -0.76
CA ALA A 123 18.93 0.73 -1.69
C ALA A 123 18.40 -0.50 -0.96
N TRP A 124 18.99 -0.88 0.17
CA TRP A 124 18.50 -1.96 1.01
C TRP A 124 17.16 -1.63 1.68
N ILE A 125 16.98 -0.41 2.17
CA ILE A 125 15.69 0.04 2.71
C ILE A 125 14.61 -0.04 1.62
N TYR A 126 14.93 0.37 0.38
CA TYR A 126 14.02 0.22 -0.74
C TYR A 126 13.67 -1.27 -0.99
N MET A 127 14.64 -2.18 -0.96
CA MET A 127 14.37 -3.63 -1.13
C MET A 127 13.49 -4.18 0.00
N PHE A 128 13.77 -3.86 1.25
CA PHE A 128 12.96 -4.29 2.40
C PHE A 128 11.54 -3.76 2.33
N TRP A 129 11.39 -2.51 1.93
CA TRP A 129 10.09 -1.89 1.71
C TRP A 129 9.31 -2.63 0.62
N HIS A 130 9.91 -2.83 -0.56
CA HIS A 130 9.22 -3.42 -1.72
C HIS A 130 8.98 -4.92 -1.58
N ALA A 131 9.73 -5.62 -0.73
CA ALA A 131 9.43 -7.00 -0.33
C ALA A 131 8.41 -7.08 0.82
N GLY A 132 8.45 -6.13 1.76
CA GLY A 132 7.60 -6.13 2.95
C GLY A 132 6.12 -5.86 2.64
N PHE A 133 5.80 -4.89 1.78
CA PHE A 133 4.40 -4.60 1.44
C PHE A 133 3.67 -5.82 0.81
N PRO A 134 4.22 -6.52 -0.20
CA PRO A 134 3.63 -7.76 -0.71
C PRO A 134 3.41 -8.85 0.34
N LEU A 135 4.27 -8.95 1.36
CA LEU A 135 4.08 -9.89 2.47
C LEU A 135 2.79 -9.59 3.26
N PHE A 136 2.51 -8.31 3.51
CA PHE A 136 1.25 -7.90 4.15
C PHE A 136 0.03 -8.14 3.24
N VAL A 137 0.18 -7.99 1.92
CA VAL A 137 -0.90 -8.33 0.98
C VAL A 137 -1.18 -9.83 0.93
N ILE A 138 -0.14 -10.68 1.01
CA ILE A 138 -0.30 -12.13 1.17
C ILE A 138 -1.00 -12.45 2.49
N ALA A 139 -0.58 -11.83 3.60
CA ALA A 139 -1.21 -12.01 4.90
C ALA A 139 -2.70 -11.60 4.87
N TYR A 140 -3.01 -10.47 4.22
CA TYR A 140 -4.39 -10.04 3.96
C TYR A 140 -5.19 -11.11 3.20
N ALA A 141 -4.67 -11.58 2.06
CA ALA A 141 -5.34 -12.55 1.21
C ALA A 141 -5.60 -13.89 1.90
N VAL A 142 -4.67 -14.34 2.75
CA VAL A 142 -4.79 -15.57 3.55
C VAL A 142 -5.77 -15.40 4.71
N LEU A 143 -5.67 -14.30 5.45
CA LEU A 143 -6.55 -14.03 6.60
C LEU A 143 -8.00 -13.84 6.16
N LYS A 144 -8.22 -13.12 5.07
CA LYS A 144 -9.53 -12.94 4.47
C LYS A 144 -10.18 -14.30 4.15
N GLY A 145 -9.46 -15.17 3.45
CA GLY A 145 -9.98 -16.50 3.10
C GLY A 145 -10.26 -17.39 4.32
N ARG A 146 -9.55 -17.20 5.43
CA ARG A 146 -9.83 -17.90 6.70
C ARG A 146 -11.06 -17.35 7.41
N GLU A 147 -11.21 -16.03 7.46
CA GLU A 147 -12.39 -15.36 8.04
C GLU A 147 -13.68 -15.74 7.31
N GLU A 148 -13.62 -15.89 5.98
CA GLU A 148 -14.78 -16.30 5.18
C GLU A 148 -15.15 -17.78 5.35
N ARG A 149 -14.16 -18.67 5.55
CA ARG A 149 -14.38 -20.13 5.66
C ARG A 149 -14.76 -20.58 7.08
N GLU A 150 -14.24 -19.91 8.10
CA GLU A 150 -14.39 -20.30 9.50
C GLU A 150 -14.89 -19.12 10.36
N PRO A 151 -16.09 -18.57 10.10
CA PRO A 151 -16.58 -17.37 10.78
C PRO A 151 -16.68 -17.53 12.31
N ASP A 152 -17.06 -18.73 12.78
CA ASP A 152 -17.21 -19.01 14.21
C ASP A 152 -15.87 -19.08 14.97
N ARG A 153 -14.76 -19.36 14.26
CA ARG A 153 -13.42 -19.47 14.85
C ARG A 153 -12.74 -18.12 15.01
N PHE A 154 -13.24 -17.09 14.33
CA PHE A 154 -12.73 -15.72 14.41
C PHE A 154 -13.79 -14.74 14.91
N PRO A 155 -14.27 -14.86 16.17
CA PRO A 155 -15.27 -13.96 16.69
C PRO A 155 -14.75 -12.52 16.73
N ILE A 156 -15.55 -11.57 16.25
CA ILE A 156 -15.29 -10.12 16.17
C ILE A 156 -14.78 -9.53 17.50
N HIS A 157 -15.20 -10.12 18.63
CA HIS A 157 -14.87 -9.68 19.99
C HIS A 157 -13.48 -10.11 20.50
N THR A 158 -12.75 -10.96 19.77
CA THR A 158 -11.41 -11.43 20.19
C THR A 158 -10.31 -10.38 19.98
N LEU A 159 -10.49 -9.45 19.05
CA LEU A 159 -9.50 -8.43 18.72
C LEU A 159 -9.75 -7.15 19.52
N THR A 160 -8.89 -6.90 20.51
CA THR A 160 -9.00 -5.74 21.39
C THR A 160 -8.21 -4.54 20.85
N ARG A 161 -8.47 -3.34 21.39
CA ARG A 161 -7.64 -2.14 21.11
C ARG A 161 -6.18 -2.36 21.49
N LYS A 162 -5.90 -3.18 22.52
CA LYS A 162 -4.53 -3.54 22.92
C LYS A 162 -3.83 -4.35 21.83
N THR A 163 -4.53 -5.29 21.19
CA THR A 163 -3.99 -6.05 20.06
C THR A 163 -3.64 -5.15 18.88
N ALA A 164 -4.49 -4.15 18.59
CA ALA A 164 -4.23 -3.17 17.54
C ALA A 164 -2.97 -2.34 17.83
N LEU A 165 -2.85 -1.81 19.06
CA LEU A 165 -1.67 -1.04 19.49
C LEU A 165 -0.40 -1.89 19.49
N GLY A 166 -0.47 -3.15 19.95
CA GLY A 166 0.63 -4.09 19.89
C GLY A 166 1.07 -4.39 18.45
N THR A 167 0.11 -4.49 17.53
CA THR A 167 0.39 -4.68 16.09
C THR A 167 1.07 -3.45 15.50
N VAL A 168 0.58 -2.24 15.79
CA VAL A 168 1.20 -0.99 15.37
C VAL A 168 2.65 -0.90 15.87
N ALA A 169 2.88 -1.18 17.16
CA ALA A 169 4.22 -1.18 17.74
C ALA A 169 5.14 -2.23 17.08
N ALA A 170 4.63 -3.44 16.83
CA ALA A 170 5.39 -4.49 16.16
C ALA A 170 5.76 -4.12 14.72
N VAL A 171 4.84 -3.49 13.97
CA VAL A 171 5.06 -3.06 12.59
C VAL A 171 6.09 -1.93 12.53
N LEU A 172 5.97 -0.93 13.41
CA LEU A 172 6.96 0.15 13.50
C LEU A 172 8.33 -0.38 13.94
N GLY A 173 8.36 -1.33 14.87
CA GLY A 173 9.58 -2.03 15.28
C GLY A 173 10.22 -2.81 14.14
N ALA A 174 9.43 -3.52 13.33
CA ALA A 174 9.92 -4.23 12.15
C ALA A 174 10.48 -3.28 11.08
N ALA A 175 9.81 -2.16 10.82
CA ALA A 175 10.32 -1.12 9.91
C ALA A 175 11.63 -0.51 10.42
N ALA A 176 11.70 -0.18 11.71
CA ALA A 176 12.90 0.33 12.36
C ALA A 176 14.06 -0.70 12.30
N ALA A 177 13.77 -1.99 12.50
CA ALA A 177 14.75 -3.06 12.38
C ALA A 177 15.29 -3.19 10.94
N CYS A 178 14.43 -3.06 9.93
CA CYS A 178 14.87 -3.05 8.53
C CYS A 178 15.80 -1.86 8.24
N VAL A 179 15.46 -0.68 8.75
CA VAL A 179 16.29 0.53 8.61
C VAL A 179 17.62 0.35 9.33
N ALA A 180 17.61 -0.11 10.58
CA ALA A 180 18.83 -0.34 11.36
C ALA A 180 19.73 -1.41 10.75
N LEU A 181 19.16 -2.49 10.19
CA LEU A 181 19.89 -3.51 9.47
C LEU A 181 20.55 -2.95 8.20
N ALA A 182 19.87 -2.03 7.50
CA ALA A 182 20.42 -1.40 6.31
C ALA A 182 21.47 -0.31 6.61
N THR A 183 21.48 0.26 7.82
CA THR A 183 22.44 1.30 8.23
C THR A 183 23.56 0.72 9.08
N VAL A 184 23.33 0.57 10.39
CA VAL A 184 24.33 0.05 11.34
C VAL A 184 24.71 -1.40 11.00
N GLY A 185 23.75 -2.19 10.56
CA GLY A 185 23.94 -3.58 10.14
C GLY A 185 24.43 -3.76 8.70
N ALA A 186 24.78 -2.70 7.97
CA ALA A 186 25.04 -2.76 6.52
C ALA A 186 26.14 -3.76 6.12
N HIS A 187 27.07 -4.08 7.03
CA HIS A 187 28.13 -5.07 6.83
C HIS A 187 27.63 -6.52 6.78
N LEU A 188 26.43 -6.80 7.32
CA LEU A 188 25.77 -8.11 7.26
C LEU A 188 25.08 -8.35 5.91
N LEU A 189 24.90 -7.30 5.12
CA LEU A 189 24.21 -7.34 3.84
C LEU A 189 25.22 -7.31 2.69
N PRO A 190 24.99 -8.09 1.61
CA PRO A 190 25.91 -8.08 0.48
C PRO A 190 25.89 -6.72 -0.22
N ALA A 191 27.03 -6.37 -0.83
CA ALA A 191 27.19 -5.11 -1.54
C ALA A 191 26.29 -5.06 -2.78
N ILE A 192 25.24 -4.24 -2.76
CA ILE A 192 24.31 -4.05 -3.91
C ILE A 192 24.53 -2.73 -4.67
N MET A 193 25.30 -1.81 -4.08
CA MET A 193 25.54 -0.46 -4.62
C MET A 193 27.00 -0.08 -4.50
N ALA A 194 27.54 0.48 -5.58
CA ALA A 194 28.82 1.18 -5.61
C ALA A 194 28.57 2.62 -6.09
N ALA A 195 28.65 3.57 -5.15
CA ALA A 195 28.22 4.96 -5.35
C ALA A 195 26.76 5.07 -5.82
N ASN A 196 26.53 5.37 -7.10
CA ASN A 196 25.20 5.50 -7.70
C ASN A 196 24.87 4.38 -8.71
N ARG A 197 25.73 3.37 -8.83
CA ARG A 197 25.53 2.24 -9.74
C ARG A 197 25.28 0.96 -8.99
N TYR A 198 24.42 0.11 -9.53
CA TYR A 198 24.17 -1.20 -8.99
C TYR A 198 25.31 -2.17 -9.26
N THR A 199 25.57 -3.05 -8.29
CA THR A 199 26.48 -4.19 -8.46
C THR A 199 25.73 -5.36 -9.12
N PRO A 200 26.43 -6.40 -9.63
CA PRO A 200 25.76 -7.60 -10.15
C PRO A 200 24.84 -8.28 -9.13
N THR A 201 25.19 -8.24 -7.84
CA THR A 201 24.39 -8.81 -6.74
C THR A 201 23.01 -8.19 -6.65
N MET A 202 22.87 -6.91 -7.00
CA MET A 202 21.58 -6.23 -7.06
C MET A 202 20.60 -6.96 -7.98
N GLY A 203 21.05 -7.52 -9.11
CA GLY A 203 20.15 -8.22 -10.03
C GLY A 203 19.46 -9.42 -9.38
N ILE A 204 20.16 -10.15 -8.51
CA ILE A 204 19.60 -11.29 -7.77
C ILE A 204 18.59 -10.79 -6.73
N VAL A 205 18.95 -9.75 -5.96
CA VAL A 205 18.09 -9.20 -4.89
C VAL A 205 16.83 -8.55 -5.47
N ALA A 206 16.98 -7.73 -6.52
CA ALA A 206 15.88 -7.08 -7.22
C ALA A 206 15.00 -8.09 -7.94
N GLY A 207 15.59 -9.08 -8.63
CA GLY A 207 14.86 -10.17 -9.27
C GLY A 207 14.06 -11.01 -8.26
N GLY A 208 14.65 -11.32 -7.10
CA GLY A 208 13.96 -12.02 -6.01
C GLY A 208 12.79 -11.21 -5.46
N THR A 209 13.00 -9.92 -5.17
CA THR A 209 11.94 -9.00 -4.74
C THR A 209 10.82 -8.90 -5.76
N TRP A 210 11.16 -8.76 -7.05
CA TRP A 210 10.21 -8.69 -8.14
C TRP A 210 9.37 -9.97 -8.28
N CYS A 211 10.01 -11.14 -8.25
CA CYS A 211 9.33 -12.44 -8.24
C CYS A 211 8.39 -12.57 -7.04
N PHE A 212 8.80 -12.07 -5.87
CA PHE A 212 7.96 -12.09 -4.67
C PHE A 212 6.70 -11.22 -4.82
N CYS A 213 6.81 -10.04 -5.45
CA CYS A 213 5.65 -9.21 -5.81
C CYS A 213 4.68 -9.95 -6.74
N VAL A 214 5.20 -10.68 -7.74
CA VAL A 214 4.39 -11.52 -8.64
C VAL A 214 3.68 -12.63 -7.87
N VAL A 215 4.37 -13.30 -6.93
CA VAL A 215 3.76 -14.31 -6.06
C VAL A 215 2.62 -13.72 -5.25
N ALA A 216 2.79 -12.54 -4.65
CA ALA A 216 1.73 -11.87 -3.90
C ALA A 216 0.51 -11.57 -4.77
N LEU A 217 0.72 -11.14 -6.02
CA LEU A 217 -0.36 -10.91 -6.98
C LEU A 217 -1.11 -12.20 -7.30
N VAL A 218 -0.39 -13.30 -7.54
CA VAL A 218 -0.99 -14.61 -7.81
C VAL A 218 -1.77 -15.14 -6.61
N VAL A 219 -1.24 -14.98 -5.40
CA VAL A 219 -1.94 -15.36 -4.16
C VAL A 219 -3.25 -14.59 -4.03
N LEU A 220 -3.21 -13.26 -4.15
CA LEU A 220 -4.41 -12.42 -4.07
C LEU A 220 -5.41 -12.75 -5.20
N TRP A 221 -4.94 -12.96 -6.42
CA TRP A 221 -5.77 -13.33 -7.56
C TRP A 221 -6.51 -14.66 -7.34
N ARG A 222 -5.89 -15.60 -6.62
CA ARG A 222 -6.50 -16.89 -6.25
C ARG A 222 -7.43 -16.81 -5.03
N SER A 223 -7.37 -15.75 -4.22
CA SER A 223 -8.23 -15.56 -3.04
C SER A 223 -9.65 -15.11 -3.39
N ARG A 224 -10.48 -16.07 -3.84
CA ARG A 224 -11.89 -15.88 -4.18
C ARG A 224 -12.82 -16.06 -2.97
N PRO A 225 -14.02 -15.41 -2.96
CA PRO A 225 -14.54 -14.45 -3.95
C PRO A 225 -13.83 -13.10 -3.87
N HIS A 226 -13.70 -12.38 -4.99
CA HIS A 226 -13.04 -11.06 -5.00
C HIS A 226 -13.98 -9.96 -4.53
N LEU A 227 -13.45 -9.08 -3.70
CA LEU A 227 -14.06 -7.83 -3.26
C LEU A 227 -13.51 -6.66 -4.09
N THR A 228 -14.20 -5.52 -4.08
CA THR A 228 -13.72 -4.31 -4.78
C THR A 228 -12.33 -3.89 -4.32
N LEU A 229 -12.03 -4.01 -3.01
CA LEU A 229 -10.70 -3.74 -2.48
C LEU A 229 -9.64 -4.68 -3.08
N ASP A 230 -9.95 -5.98 -3.26
CA ASP A 230 -8.99 -6.94 -3.82
C ASP A 230 -8.61 -6.58 -5.25
N ILE A 231 -9.58 -6.16 -6.06
CA ILE A 231 -9.33 -5.77 -7.45
C ILE A 231 -8.39 -4.57 -7.50
N TRP A 232 -8.62 -3.56 -6.66
CA TRP A 232 -7.72 -2.42 -6.59
C TRP A 232 -6.36 -2.78 -5.99
N LEU A 233 -6.29 -3.71 -5.03
CA LEU A 233 -5.01 -4.23 -4.54
C LEU A 233 -4.25 -5.02 -5.61
N MET A 234 -4.94 -5.73 -6.51
CA MET A 234 -4.29 -6.34 -7.68
C MET A 234 -3.73 -5.28 -8.63
N VAL A 235 -4.44 -4.16 -8.83
CA VAL A 235 -3.92 -3.01 -9.59
C VAL A 235 -2.70 -2.42 -8.91
N VAL A 236 -2.75 -2.22 -7.58
CA VAL A 236 -1.60 -1.75 -6.80
C VAL A 236 -0.41 -2.68 -6.98
N LEU A 237 -0.59 -4.00 -6.82
CA LEU A 237 0.50 -4.97 -7.01
C LEU A 237 1.03 -4.98 -8.45
N CYS A 238 0.17 -4.85 -9.46
CA CYS A 238 0.59 -4.74 -10.86
C CYS A 238 1.50 -3.52 -11.08
N VAL A 239 1.11 -2.37 -10.52
CA VAL A 239 1.87 -1.12 -10.59
C VAL A 239 3.15 -1.22 -9.75
N TRP A 240 3.10 -1.87 -8.60
CA TRP A 240 4.25 -2.16 -7.73
C TRP A 240 5.29 -3.04 -8.44
N ILE A 241 4.84 -4.05 -9.20
CA ILE A 241 5.70 -4.89 -10.05
C ILE A 241 6.36 -4.05 -11.15
N CYS A 242 5.65 -3.09 -11.75
CA CYS A 242 6.20 -2.16 -12.74
C CYS A 242 7.22 -1.19 -12.11
N ASP A 243 6.96 -0.70 -10.89
CA ASP A 243 7.92 0.09 -10.12
C ASP A 243 9.21 -0.69 -9.91
N VAL A 244 9.16 -1.85 -9.26
CA VAL A 244 10.36 -2.65 -8.97
C VAL A 244 11.09 -3.02 -10.28
N ALA A 245 10.35 -3.34 -11.34
CA ALA A 245 10.95 -3.62 -12.64
C ALA A 245 11.78 -2.45 -13.17
N LEU A 246 11.24 -1.22 -13.16
CA LEU A 246 11.95 -0.05 -13.67
C LEU A 246 12.97 0.52 -12.69
N SER A 247 12.64 0.59 -11.41
CA SER A 247 13.47 1.22 -10.37
C SER A 247 14.62 0.36 -9.87
N ALA A 248 14.59 -0.97 -10.09
CA ALA A 248 15.57 -1.88 -9.51
C ALA A 248 16.06 -3.01 -10.45
N VAL A 249 15.22 -3.53 -11.35
CA VAL A 249 15.59 -4.68 -12.20
C VAL A 249 16.26 -4.22 -13.50
N PHE A 250 15.65 -3.28 -14.21
CA PHE A 250 16.07 -2.88 -15.55
C PHE A 250 16.95 -1.62 -15.59
N ASN A 251 16.97 -0.83 -14.52
CA ASN A 251 17.79 0.37 -14.43
C ASN A 251 19.28 0.09 -14.10
N GLY A 252 20.09 1.12 -14.16
CA GLY A 252 21.53 1.08 -13.88
C GLY A 252 21.90 1.60 -12.49
N GLY A 253 21.02 2.38 -11.86
CA GLY A 253 21.18 2.87 -10.51
C GLY A 253 20.36 4.12 -10.23
N ARG A 254 20.95 5.11 -9.54
CA ARG A 254 20.22 6.35 -9.21
C ARG A 254 20.19 7.32 -10.41
N TYR A 255 19.07 8.02 -10.54
CA TYR A 255 18.85 9.13 -11.48
C TYR A 255 18.81 8.77 -12.97
N ASP A 256 18.58 7.50 -13.33
CA ASP A 256 18.20 7.12 -14.69
C ASP A 256 16.68 7.15 -14.89
N LEU A 257 16.24 6.96 -16.13
CA LEU A 257 14.81 6.93 -16.47
C LEU A 257 14.05 5.91 -15.63
N GLY A 258 14.62 4.71 -15.43
CA GLY A 258 13.98 3.65 -14.65
C GLY A 258 13.77 4.06 -13.18
N PHE A 259 14.76 4.71 -12.56
CA PHE A 259 14.67 5.26 -11.21
C PHE A 259 13.50 6.24 -11.04
N TYR A 260 13.30 7.15 -12.01
CA TYR A 260 12.23 8.15 -11.97
C TYR A 260 10.87 7.54 -12.32
N ALA A 261 10.79 6.82 -13.43
CA ALA A 261 9.55 6.24 -13.94
C ALA A 261 8.99 5.18 -12.98
N GLY A 262 9.84 4.34 -12.39
CA GLY A 262 9.41 3.38 -11.39
C GLY A 262 8.85 4.07 -10.13
N ARG A 263 9.48 5.14 -9.62
CA ARG A 263 8.93 5.90 -8.48
C ARG A 263 7.60 6.58 -8.79
N VAL A 264 7.37 7.01 -10.04
CA VAL A 264 6.05 7.48 -10.47
C VAL A 264 5.01 6.36 -10.38
N PHE A 265 5.36 5.13 -10.80
CA PHE A 265 4.51 3.96 -10.56
C PHE A 265 4.28 3.73 -9.06
N GLY A 266 5.31 3.77 -8.22
CA GLY A 266 5.16 3.60 -6.77
C GLY A 266 4.16 4.59 -6.16
N LEU A 267 4.23 5.87 -6.56
CA LEU A 267 3.29 6.90 -6.10
C LEU A 267 1.86 6.64 -6.61
N LEU A 268 1.68 6.26 -7.87
CA LEU A 268 0.37 5.88 -8.41
C LEU A 268 -0.21 4.69 -7.65
N GLY A 269 0.61 3.67 -7.37
CA GLY A 269 0.25 2.49 -6.59
C GLY A 269 -0.24 2.86 -5.18
N ALA A 270 0.49 3.74 -4.50
CA ALA A 270 0.07 4.28 -3.21
C ALA A 270 -1.32 4.97 -3.32
N SER A 271 -1.52 5.80 -4.35
CA SER A 271 -2.74 6.63 -4.50
C SER A 271 -4.03 5.87 -4.79
N PHE A 272 -4.00 4.70 -5.44
CA PHE A 272 -5.25 4.04 -5.86
C PHE A 272 -6.16 3.63 -4.70
N VAL A 273 -5.60 2.99 -3.66
CA VAL A 273 -6.38 2.57 -2.50
C VAL A 273 -6.80 3.78 -1.66
N LEU A 274 -5.95 4.80 -1.54
CA LEU A 274 -6.34 6.05 -0.90
C LEU A 274 -7.57 6.67 -1.57
N LEU A 275 -7.52 6.84 -2.89
CA LEU A 275 -8.62 7.42 -3.66
C LEU A 275 -9.91 6.59 -3.51
N LEU A 276 -9.80 5.27 -3.56
CA LEU A 276 -10.94 4.37 -3.31
C LEU A 276 -11.56 4.63 -1.92
N LEU A 277 -10.74 4.68 -0.87
CA LEU A 277 -11.19 4.88 0.51
C LEU A 277 -11.79 6.28 0.73
N LEU A 278 -11.23 7.31 0.09
CA LEU A 278 -11.76 8.69 0.16
C LEU A 278 -13.10 8.82 -0.57
N ILE A 279 -13.24 8.19 -1.73
CA ILE A 279 -14.51 8.14 -2.46
C ILE A 279 -15.55 7.41 -1.61
N GLU A 280 -15.20 6.27 -1.02
CA GLU A 280 -16.11 5.53 -0.13
C GLU A 280 -16.52 6.37 1.08
N ASN A 281 -15.57 7.04 1.75
CA ASN A 281 -15.87 7.90 2.89
C ASN A 281 -16.83 9.04 2.51
N THR A 282 -16.65 9.63 1.33
CA THR A 282 -17.50 10.70 0.80
C THR A 282 -18.92 10.20 0.52
N VAL A 283 -19.05 9.03 -0.11
CA VAL A 283 -20.35 8.39 -0.40
C VAL A 283 -21.08 7.99 0.88
N LEU A 284 -20.36 7.50 1.89
CA LEU A 284 -20.95 7.16 3.19
C LEU A 284 -21.47 8.41 3.91
N ARG A 285 -20.69 9.50 3.91
CA ARG A 285 -21.11 10.77 4.51
C ARG A 285 -22.36 11.34 3.83
N SER A 286 -22.44 11.29 2.49
CA SER A 286 -23.61 11.80 1.77
C SER A 286 -24.88 10.99 2.04
N ARG A 287 -24.78 9.66 2.13
CA ARG A 287 -25.91 8.78 2.50
C ARG A 287 -26.38 9.02 3.93
N LEU A 288 -25.46 9.20 4.87
CA LEU A 288 -25.81 9.53 6.26
C LEU A 288 -26.54 10.87 6.35
N ALA A 289 -26.11 11.88 5.58
CA ALA A 289 -26.78 13.17 5.52
C ALA A 289 -28.20 13.04 4.94
N ALA A 290 -28.38 12.27 3.87
CA ALA A 290 -29.69 12.02 3.26
C ALA A 290 -30.64 11.28 4.21
N ALA A 291 -30.16 10.24 4.90
CA ALA A 291 -30.96 9.50 5.87
C ALA A 291 -31.39 10.37 7.07
N ARG A 292 -30.50 11.23 7.56
CA ARG A 292 -30.84 12.20 8.63
C ARG A 292 -31.88 13.21 8.16
N ALA A 293 -31.77 13.71 6.93
CA ALA A 293 -32.76 14.63 6.36
C ALA A 293 -34.15 13.97 6.25
N GLU A 294 -34.19 12.72 5.79
CA GLU A 294 -35.45 11.97 5.68
C GLU A 294 -36.08 11.68 7.04
N LEU A 295 -35.29 11.29 8.04
CA LEU A 295 -35.78 11.12 9.41
C LEU A 295 -36.32 12.44 10.00
N GLY A 296 -35.67 13.57 9.71
CA GLY A 296 -36.16 14.90 10.10
C GLY A 296 -37.49 15.24 9.43
N ARG A 297 -37.65 14.91 8.15
CA ARG A 297 -38.89 15.11 7.39
C ARG A 297 -40.05 14.28 7.96
N LEU A 298 -39.80 13.01 8.29
CA LEU A 298 -40.80 12.12 8.90
C LEU A 298 -41.17 12.53 10.33
N ALA A 299 -40.21 13.04 11.11
CA ALA A 299 -40.48 13.57 12.44
C ALA A 299 -41.36 14.83 12.38
N ALA A 300 -41.12 15.73 11.42
CA ALA A 300 -41.91 16.94 11.21
C ALA A 300 -43.34 16.63 10.72
N SER A 301 -43.51 15.64 9.82
CA SER A 301 -44.85 15.22 9.39
C SER A 301 -45.66 14.60 10.52
N ASN A 302 -45.04 13.73 11.33
CA ASN A 302 -45.72 13.09 12.48
C ASN A 302 -46.07 14.08 13.61
N ALA A 303 -45.31 15.17 13.76
CA ALA A 303 -45.66 16.23 14.70
C ALA A 303 -46.87 17.05 14.21
N GLY A 304 -46.92 17.38 12.92
CA GLY A 304 -48.05 18.09 12.32
C GLY A 304 -49.36 17.30 12.31
N ASP A 305 -49.29 15.96 12.26
CA ASP A 305 -50.46 15.08 12.35
C ASP A 305 -50.98 14.90 13.79
N ARG A 306 -50.17 15.17 14.82
CA ARG A 306 -50.60 15.11 16.24
C ARG A 306 -51.24 16.40 16.76
N GLU A 307 -51.03 17.52 16.06
CA GLU A 307 -51.62 18.82 16.40
C GLU A 307 -52.97 19.08 15.72
N ARG A 308 -53.46 18.13 14.90
CA ARG A 308 -54.80 18.13 14.28
C ARG A 308 -55.73 17.15 14.97
#